data_AF-A0AA38U3Y4-F1
#
_entry.id   AF-A0AA38U3Y4-F1
#
_cell.length_a   1.000
_cell.length_b   1.000
_cell.length_c   1.000
_cell.angle_alpha   90.00
_cell.angle_beta   90.00
_cell.angle_gamma   90.00
#
_symmetry.space_group_name_H-M   'P 1'
#
loop_
_entity.id
_entity.type
_entity.pdbx_description
1 polymer ?
#
loop_
_entity_poly.entity_id
_entity_poly.type
_entity_poly.pdbx_seq_one_letter_code
_entity_poly.pdbx_strand_id
1 'polypeptide(L)'
;MPALPPITPPNLVIDRSNSPDMEVEVDIEESNSSVAIGVEIIVSGLPRNSTQSATLRLKELISNALQNPDGDLSRLSEDFFHVTPGDNRHPVDYAYVAMRSGISNVPRPDLLQLLMNALNTQMGITARWRDGSGPDKSRRLVFILDETEERTSMIQKSLERWFEINHFEVQYSFRNRPGGGPYRLNYDFISPESVEKIRTEPPMINHRIYTPATPRIIHPIYGLEIAVAGCRECQGVKQLFDNYLNNKYGQGSVVKSRMMMDGEVYTVVAKDFEITSRILSEPFQPFSSNQYLQRFINITQPLFLYMLNTLGVPTNVSYL
;
A
#
# COMPACT_ATOMS: atom_id res chain seq x y z
N MET A 1 31.65 -1.26 -6.38
CA MET A 1 30.22 -1.42 -6.71
C MET A 1 29.87 -0.41 -7.78
N PRO A 2 29.01 -0.73 -8.78
CA PRO A 2 28.53 0.27 -9.72
C PRO A 2 27.83 1.41 -8.98
N ALA A 3 28.08 2.65 -9.38
CA ALA A 3 27.50 3.83 -8.74
C ALA A 3 25.99 3.89 -8.99
N LEU A 4 25.21 4.20 -7.95
CA LEU A 4 23.78 4.46 -8.08
C LEU A 4 23.56 5.79 -8.84
N PRO A 5 22.50 5.89 -9.65
CA PRO A 5 22.12 7.18 -10.21
C PRO A 5 21.66 8.14 -9.09
N PRO A 6 21.68 9.46 -9.34
CA PRO A 6 21.17 10.46 -8.42
C PRO A 6 19.74 10.17 -7.97
N ILE A 7 19.40 10.58 -6.75
CA ILE A 7 18.02 10.44 -6.22
C ILE A 7 17.12 11.38 -7.00
N THR A 8 16.00 10.86 -7.49
CA THR A 8 14.99 11.65 -8.21
C THR A 8 13.78 11.91 -7.29
N PRO A 9 13.23 13.14 -7.27
CA PRO A 9 12.01 13.40 -6.50
C PRO A 9 10.82 12.59 -7.04
N PRO A 10 9.75 12.40 -6.24
CA PRO A 10 8.56 11.66 -6.68
C PRO A 10 7.94 12.28 -7.94
N ASN A 11 8.02 11.55 -9.05
CA ASN A 11 7.40 11.96 -10.31
C ASN A 11 5.94 11.46 -10.36
N LEU A 12 5.06 12.15 -9.65
CA LEU A 12 3.63 11.88 -9.63
C LEU A 12 2.94 12.81 -10.64
N VAL A 13 1.89 12.32 -11.33
CA VAL A 13 1.02 13.23 -12.10
C VAL A 13 0.35 14.17 -11.09
N ILE A 14 0.81 15.41 -11.07
CA ILE A 14 0.32 16.50 -10.24
C ILE A 14 -0.55 17.37 -11.15
N ASP A 15 -1.81 17.57 -10.78
CA ASP A 15 -2.60 18.66 -11.34
C ASP A 15 -2.04 19.98 -10.78
N ARG A 16 -1.09 20.59 -11.53
CA ARG A 16 -0.33 21.78 -11.12
C ARG A 16 -1.06 23.08 -11.47
N SER A 17 -2.38 23.11 -11.36
CA SER A 17 -3.14 24.33 -11.66
C SER A 17 -2.79 25.52 -10.75
N ASN A 18 -2.04 25.36 -9.64
CA ASN A 18 -1.69 26.45 -8.72
C ASN A 18 -0.33 26.30 -7.99
N SER A 19 0.77 25.90 -8.64
CA SER A 19 2.09 25.89 -7.95
C SER A 19 3.20 26.46 -8.83
N PRO A 20 4.00 27.43 -8.34
CA PRO A 20 5.14 27.95 -9.08
C PRO A 20 6.30 26.95 -9.08
N ASP A 21 7.07 26.92 -10.17
CA ASP A 21 8.28 26.11 -10.29
C ASP A 21 9.39 26.62 -9.36
N MET A 22 10.15 25.71 -8.74
CA MET A 22 11.40 26.06 -8.06
C MET A 22 12.47 24.98 -8.29
N GLU A 23 13.56 25.42 -8.91
CA GLU A 23 14.88 24.81 -8.87
C GLU A 23 15.54 25.15 -7.53
N VAL A 24 15.98 24.15 -6.75
CA VAL A 24 16.92 24.36 -5.65
C VAL A 24 17.80 23.11 -5.51
N GLU A 25 19.10 23.28 -5.78
CA GLU A 25 20.19 22.38 -5.35
C GLU A 25 20.47 22.60 -3.86
N VAL A 26 20.57 21.53 -3.07
CA VAL A 26 21.18 21.56 -1.73
C VAL A 26 21.91 20.25 -1.46
N ASP A 27 23.21 20.34 -1.17
CA ASP A 27 24.05 19.28 -0.60
C ASP A 27 23.94 19.29 0.93
N ILE A 28 23.60 18.16 1.59
CA ILE A 28 23.85 17.94 3.04
C ILE A 28 24.11 16.45 3.34
N GLU A 29 25.15 16.20 4.15
CA GLU A 29 25.59 14.91 4.71
C GLU A 29 24.82 14.46 5.99
N GLU A 30 24.67 13.13 6.09
CA GLU A 30 24.51 12.18 7.22
C GLU A 30 23.63 12.50 8.47
N SER A 31 22.66 11.61 8.76
CA SER A 31 22.86 10.49 9.71
C SER A 31 21.58 9.71 10.15
N ASN A 32 21.78 8.39 10.29
CA ASN A 32 21.11 7.36 11.11
C ASN A 32 19.67 6.84 10.85
N SER A 33 19.65 5.78 10.03
CA SER A 33 19.16 4.41 10.32
C SER A 33 17.84 4.20 11.10
N SER A 34 16.75 4.10 10.34
CA SER A 34 15.86 2.94 10.47
C SER A 34 15.62 2.35 9.07
N VAL A 35 15.94 1.07 8.91
CA VAL A 35 15.97 0.36 7.62
C VAL A 35 14.55 0.26 7.05
N ALA A 36 14.24 1.11 6.05
CA ALA A 36 13.30 0.91 4.95
C ALA A 36 12.09 -0.03 5.20
N ILE A 37 11.31 0.19 6.25
CA ILE A 37 10.05 -0.53 6.43
C ILE A 37 9.03 0.05 5.45
N GLY A 38 8.57 -0.76 4.49
CA GLY A 38 7.43 -0.43 3.63
C GLY A 38 7.76 0.08 2.22
N VAL A 39 9.04 0.17 1.85
CA VAL A 39 9.44 0.53 0.47
C VAL A 39 9.59 -0.75 -0.36
N GLU A 40 8.44 -1.32 -0.71
CA GLU A 40 8.35 -2.56 -1.49
C GLU A 40 7.25 -2.41 -2.55
N ILE A 41 7.45 -3.03 -3.71
CA ILE A 41 6.40 -3.21 -4.70
C ILE A 41 5.87 -4.64 -4.63
N ILE A 42 4.57 -4.80 -4.83
CA ILE A 42 3.94 -6.09 -5.11
C ILE A 42 3.70 -6.19 -6.60
N VAL A 43 4.03 -7.35 -7.17
CA VAL A 43 3.81 -7.66 -8.59
C VAL A 43 2.91 -8.88 -8.67
N SER A 44 1.73 -8.74 -9.29
CA SER A 44 0.71 -9.77 -9.46
C SER A 44 0.48 -10.15 -10.92
N GLY A 45 -0.31 -11.19 -11.18
CA GLY A 45 -0.50 -11.76 -12.52
C GLY A 45 0.60 -12.75 -12.92
N LEU A 46 1.36 -13.26 -11.94
CA LEU A 46 2.45 -14.19 -12.14
C LEU A 46 1.97 -15.65 -12.12
N PRO A 47 2.73 -16.59 -12.72
CA PRO A 47 2.38 -18.01 -12.69
C PRO A 47 2.34 -18.58 -11.27
N ARG A 48 1.33 -19.41 -10.99
CA ARG A 48 1.07 -20.02 -9.68
C ARG A 48 1.15 -21.55 -9.69
N ASN A 49 1.99 -22.14 -10.55
CA ASN A 49 2.13 -23.59 -10.69
C ASN A 49 2.84 -24.24 -9.48
N SER A 50 3.64 -23.46 -8.75
CA SER A 50 4.31 -23.86 -7.51
C SER A 50 4.50 -22.65 -6.59
N THR A 51 4.93 -22.87 -5.35
CA THR A 51 5.27 -21.80 -4.39
C THR A 51 6.42 -20.91 -4.85
N GLN A 52 7.21 -21.33 -5.86
CA GLN A 52 8.36 -20.58 -6.38
C GLN A 52 8.10 -19.93 -7.74
N SER A 53 7.03 -20.32 -8.44
CA SER A 53 6.78 -19.92 -9.83
C SER A 53 6.69 -18.40 -10.00
N ALA A 54 5.98 -17.71 -9.10
CA ALA A 54 5.87 -16.26 -9.14
C ALA A 54 7.23 -15.57 -8.95
N THR A 55 8.01 -16.01 -7.96
CA THR A 55 9.34 -15.47 -7.67
C THR A 55 10.31 -15.65 -8.84
N LEU A 56 10.33 -16.84 -9.46
CA LEU A 56 11.21 -17.11 -10.60
C LEU A 56 10.82 -16.25 -11.80
N ARG A 57 9.52 -16.19 -12.12
CA ARG A 57 9.05 -15.36 -13.22
C ARG A 57 9.34 -13.87 -13.00
N LEU A 58 9.18 -13.39 -11.78
CA LEU A 58 9.46 -11.99 -11.46
C LEU A 58 10.94 -11.66 -11.61
N LYS A 59 11.85 -12.56 -11.21
CA LYS A 59 13.29 -12.38 -11.46
C LYS A 59 13.59 -12.25 -12.96
N GLU A 60 13.02 -13.13 -13.80
CA GLU A 60 13.17 -13.03 -15.26
C GLU A 60 12.65 -11.70 -15.81
N LEU A 61 11.49 -11.23 -15.34
CA LEU A 61 10.92 -9.95 -15.77
C LEU A 61 11.83 -8.77 -15.39
N ILE A 62 12.41 -8.79 -14.19
CA ILE A 62 13.37 -7.78 -13.73
C ILE A 62 14.63 -7.82 -14.60
N SER A 63 15.21 -9.01 -14.83
CA SER A 63 16.36 -9.18 -15.71
C SER A 63 16.13 -8.60 -17.10
N ASN A 64 14.96 -8.91 -17.71
CA ASN A 64 14.60 -8.39 -19.02
C ASN A 64 14.42 -6.87 -19.02
N ALA A 65 13.82 -6.30 -17.96
CA ALA A 65 13.66 -4.85 -17.83
C ALA A 65 15.01 -4.12 -17.71
N LEU A 66 15.99 -4.74 -17.04
CA LEU A 66 17.34 -4.19 -16.87
C LEU A 66 18.20 -4.33 -18.15
N GLN A 67 17.96 -5.35 -18.96
CA GLN A 67 18.68 -5.55 -20.21
C GLN A 67 18.16 -4.70 -21.37
N ASN A 68 17.05 -3.97 -21.19
CA ASN A 68 16.53 -3.09 -22.23
C ASN A 68 17.48 -1.89 -22.44
N PRO A 69 18.18 -1.78 -23.58
CA PRO A 69 19.19 -0.74 -23.80
C PRO A 69 18.62 0.68 -23.83
N ASP A 70 17.35 0.82 -24.18
CA ASP A 70 16.65 2.11 -24.23
C ASP A 70 15.92 2.45 -22.91
N GLY A 71 16.03 1.59 -21.89
CA GLY A 71 15.34 1.75 -20.62
C GLY A 71 16.14 2.57 -19.60
N ASP A 72 15.43 3.36 -18.78
CA ASP A 72 15.98 4.13 -17.65
C ASP A 72 16.69 3.25 -16.59
N LEU A 73 16.42 1.95 -16.62
CA LEU A 73 16.98 0.94 -15.71
C LEU A 73 18.27 0.27 -16.24
N SER A 74 18.65 0.51 -17.50
CA SER A 74 19.78 -0.13 -18.20
C SER A 74 21.13 -0.05 -17.48
N ARG A 75 21.28 0.92 -16.56
CA ARG A 75 22.51 1.16 -15.78
C ARG A 75 22.52 0.46 -14.42
N LEU A 76 21.42 -0.17 -14.02
CA LEU A 76 21.29 -0.84 -12.73
C LEU A 76 21.66 -2.32 -12.85
N SER A 77 22.22 -2.88 -11.78
CA SER A 77 22.49 -4.31 -11.69
C SER A 77 21.28 -5.06 -11.12
N GLU A 78 21.08 -6.31 -11.53
CA GLU A 78 20.08 -7.22 -10.94
C GLU A 78 20.26 -7.37 -9.42
N ASP A 79 21.51 -7.33 -8.95
CA ASP A 79 21.86 -7.41 -7.53
C ASP A 79 21.27 -6.28 -6.68
N PHE A 80 20.76 -5.21 -7.32
CA PHE A 80 20.12 -4.09 -6.64
C PHE A 80 18.77 -4.44 -6.04
N PHE A 81 18.11 -5.46 -6.59
CA PHE A 81 16.76 -5.83 -6.21
C PHE A 81 16.76 -7.17 -5.48
N HIS A 82 15.92 -7.25 -4.45
CA HIS A 82 15.63 -8.47 -3.73
C HIS A 82 14.19 -8.88 -3.98
N VAL A 83 14.00 -10.09 -4.50
CA VAL A 83 12.66 -10.66 -4.74
C VAL A 83 12.31 -11.62 -3.62
N THR A 84 11.19 -11.36 -2.96
CA THR A 84 10.66 -12.16 -1.86
C THR A 84 9.37 -12.88 -2.31
N PRO A 85 9.19 -14.17 -1.97
CA PRO A 85 7.95 -14.88 -2.26
C PRO A 85 6.72 -14.21 -1.61
N GLY A 86 5.59 -14.23 -2.31
CA GLY A 86 4.31 -13.71 -1.81
C GLY A 86 3.74 -14.53 -0.66
N ASP A 87 3.83 -15.85 -0.76
CA ASP A 87 3.53 -16.84 0.26
C ASP A 87 4.50 -18.03 0.10
N ASN A 88 5.12 -18.47 1.19
CA ASN A 88 6.06 -19.59 1.17
C ASN A 88 5.36 -20.96 1.23
N ARG A 89 4.07 -20.99 1.57
CA ARG A 89 3.27 -22.20 1.82
C ARG A 89 2.31 -22.50 0.69
N HIS A 90 1.79 -21.47 0.03
CA HIS A 90 0.78 -21.61 -1.00
C HIS A 90 1.26 -21.03 -2.34
N PRO A 91 0.91 -21.67 -3.47
CA PRO A 91 1.16 -21.08 -4.77
C PRO A 91 0.27 -19.86 -4.98
N VAL A 92 0.87 -18.67 -5.00
CA VAL A 92 0.20 -17.40 -5.24
C VAL A 92 0.67 -16.76 -6.55
N ASP A 93 -0.16 -15.91 -7.13
CA ASP A 93 0.08 -15.20 -8.38
C ASP A 93 0.91 -13.91 -8.22
N TYR A 94 1.52 -13.71 -7.05
CA TYR A 94 2.24 -12.48 -6.74
C TYR A 94 3.54 -12.73 -5.98
N ALA A 95 4.47 -11.79 -6.11
CA ALA A 95 5.71 -11.73 -5.35
C ALA A 95 6.05 -10.27 -5.04
N TYR A 96 7.01 -10.07 -4.14
CA TYR A 96 7.43 -8.75 -3.68
C TYR A 96 8.83 -8.42 -4.19
N VAL A 97 9.08 -7.14 -4.46
CA VAL A 97 10.40 -6.62 -4.79
C VAL A 97 10.73 -5.44 -3.89
N ALA A 98 11.94 -5.47 -3.34
CA ALA A 98 12.52 -4.39 -2.57
C ALA A 98 13.93 -4.09 -3.09
N MET A 99 14.48 -2.94 -2.70
CA MET A 99 15.92 -2.71 -2.83
C MET A 99 16.66 -3.60 -1.83
N ARG A 100 17.77 -4.22 -2.25
CA ARG A 100 18.60 -5.05 -1.37
C ARG A 100 19.27 -4.18 -0.31
N SER A 101 19.36 -4.71 0.91
CA SER A 101 19.99 -4.01 2.04
C SER A 101 21.48 -3.73 1.78
N GLY A 102 21.97 -2.59 2.25
CA GLY A 102 23.37 -2.18 2.14
C GLY A 102 23.76 -1.53 0.81
N ILE A 103 22.83 -1.39 -0.14
CA ILE A 103 23.09 -0.73 -1.43
C ILE A 103 22.98 0.79 -1.34
N SER A 104 22.07 1.28 -0.51
CA SER A 104 21.94 2.70 -0.21
C SER A 104 21.66 2.90 1.27
N ASN A 105 22.19 3.99 1.82
CA ASN A 105 21.93 4.42 3.19
C ASN A 105 20.53 5.08 3.33
N VAL A 106 19.90 5.42 2.20
CA VAL A 106 18.59 6.06 2.12
C VAL A 106 17.67 5.19 1.27
N PRO A 107 16.37 5.05 1.60
CA PRO A 107 15.44 4.32 0.74
C PRO A 107 15.39 4.90 -0.68
N ARG A 108 15.31 4.03 -1.70
CA ARG A 108 15.27 4.40 -3.13
C ARG A 108 13.94 4.04 -3.80
N PRO A 109 12.81 4.63 -3.36
CA PRO A 109 11.51 4.41 -4.01
C PRO A 109 11.47 4.93 -5.45
N ASP A 110 12.33 5.87 -5.82
CA ASP A 110 12.51 6.38 -7.17
C ASP A 110 12.94 5.26 -8.14
N LEU A 111 13.90 4.42 -7.73
CA LEU A 111 14.34 3.27 -8.54
C LEU A 111 13.27 2.18 -8.63
N LEU A 112 12.55 1.93 -7.54
CA LEU A 112 11.41 1.01 -7.56
C LEU A 112 10.25 1.54 -8.41
N GLN A 113 10.06 2.85 -8.49
CA GLN A 113 9.06 3.46 -9.37
C GLN A 113 9.42 3.25 -10.84
N LEU A 114 10.68 3.40 -11.22
CA LEU A 114 11.15 3.08 -12.57
C LEU A 114 10.93 1.60 -12.90
N LEU A 115 11.28 0.70 -11.98
CA LEU A 115 11.04 -0.74 -12.13
C LEU A 115 9.55 -1.06 -12.25
N MET A 116 8.72 -0.47 -11.40
CA MET A 116 7.28 -0.64 -11.42
C MET A 116 6.67 -0.20 -12.76
N ASN A 117 7.11 0.94 -13.29
CA ASN A 117 6.67 1.42 -14.61
C ASN A 117 7.07 0.45 -15.72
N ALA A 118 8.31 -0.05 -15.71
CA ALA A 118 8.78 -1.02 -16.69
C ALA A 118 7.99 -2.33 -16.63
N LEU A 119 7.71 -2.85 -15.42
CA LEU A 119 6.93 -4.07 -15.23
C LEU A 119 5.47 -3.92 -15.68
N ASN A 120 4.85 -2.77 -15.44
CA ASN A 120 3.47 -2.48 -15.86
C ASN A 120 3.28 -2.40 -17.39
N THR A 121 4.36 -2.37 -18.18
CA THR A 121 4.26 -2.49 -19.65
C THR A 121 3.97 -3.92 -20.12
N GLN A 122 4.17 -4.91 -19.26
CA GLN A 122 4.02 -6.32 -19.59
C GLN A 122 2.54 -6.73 -19.50
N MET A 123 2.03 -7.38 -20.56
CA MET A 123 0.64 -7.82 -20.59
C MET A 123 0.33 -8.81 -19.46
N GLY A 124 -0.76 -8.56 -18.73
CA GLY A 124 -1.21 -9.41 -17.63
C GLY A 124 -0.43 -9.25 -16.33
N ILE A 125 0.56 -8.34 -16.28
CA ILE A 125 1.32 -8.03 -15.07
C ILE A 125 0.82 -6.72 -14.48
N THR A 126 0.67 -6.70 -13.16
CA THR A 126 0.36 -5.48 -12.40
C THR A 126 1.38 -5.32 -11.29
N ALA A 127 2.16 -4.24 -11.35
CA ALA A 127 3.09 -3.82 -10.32
C ALA A 127 2.56 -2.56 -9.63
N ARG A 128 2.51 -2.58 -8.30
CA ARG A 128 2.05 -1.46 -7.47
C ARG A 128 2.82 -1.42 -6.15
N TRP A 129 2.76 -0.30 -5.46
CA TRP A 129 3.27 -0.22 -4.09
C TRP A 129 2.55 -1.23 -3.19
N ARG A 130 3.32 -1.89 -2.33
CA ARG A 130 2.78 -2.84 -1.36
C ARG A 130 1.97 -2.08 -0.32
N ASP A 131 0.72 -2.48 -0.12
CA ASP A 131 -0.16 -1.75 0.80
C ASP A 131 0.26 -1.90 2.27
N GLY A 132 0.75 -3.07 2.67
CA GLY A 132 1.08 -3.41 4.05
C GLY A 132 1.75 -4.78 4.15
N SER A 133 2.10 -5.17 5.36
CA SER A 133 2.76 -6.47 5.61
C SER A 133 1.81 -7.66 5.52
N GLY A 134 2.40 -8.82 5.26
CA GLY A 134 1.67 -10.07 5.07
C GLY A 134 1.09 -10.22 3.66
N PRO A 135 0.10 -11.13 3.48
CA PRO A 135 -0.51 -11.42 2.18
C PRO A 135 -1.18 -10.20 1.56
N ASP A 136 -1.38 -10.25 0.23
CA ASP A 136 -2.15 -9.23 -0.47
C ASP A 136 -3.62 -9.25 -0.05
N LYS A 137 -4.01 -8.27 0.75
CA LYS A 137 -5.38 -8.10 1.25
C LYS A 137 -6.26 -7.27 0.31
N SER A 138 -5.71 -6.64 -0.73
CA SER A 138 -6.48 -5.82 -1.66
C SER A 138 -7.54 -6.60 -2.42
N ARG A 139 -7.31 -7.91 -2.58
CA ARG A 139 -8.20 -8.84 -3.29
C ARG A 139 -9.02 -9.72 -2.36
N ARG A 140 -9.14 -9.33 -1.08
CA ARG A 140 -9.83 -10.10 -0.04
C ARG A 140 -11.27 -9.66 0.13
N LEU A 141 -12.17 -10.64 0.18
CA LEU A 141 -13.53 -10.49 0.67
C LEU A 141 -13.73 -11.24 1.98
N VAL A 142 -14.47 -10.63 2.89
CA VAL A 142 -14.76 -11.14 4.22
C VAL A 142 -16.27 -11.24 4.42
N PHE A 143 -16.79 -12.46 4.50
CA PHE A 143 -18.18 -12.70 4.85
C PHE A 143 -18.27 -12.89 6.36
N ILE A 144 -18.94 -11.96 7.04
CA ILE A 144 -19.13 -11.98 8.49
C ILE A 144 -20.46 -12.68 8.79
N LEU A 145 -20.38 -13.77 9.54
CA LEU A 145 -21.50 -14.67 9.80
C LEU A 145 -21.72 -14.78 11.31
N ASP A 146 -22.87 -14.30 11.76
CA ASP A 146 -23.37 -14.54 13.11
C ASP A 146 -24.21 -15.82 13.13
N GLU A 147 -23.54 -16.96 12.97
CA GLU A 147 -24.16 -18.27 12.81
C GLU A 147 -23.37 -19.33 13.60
N THR A 148 -23.97 -20.50 13.80
CA THR A 148 -23.25 -21.65 14.39
C THR A 148 -22.12 -22.13 13.46
N GLU A 149 -21.18 -22.92 13.98
CA GLU A 149 -20.07 -23.46 13.19
C GLU A 149 -20.57 -24.36 12.05
N GLU A 150 -21.57 -25.20 12.34
CA GLU A 150 -22.19 -26.09 11.37
C GLU A 150 -22.82 -25.30 10.22
N ARG A 151 -23.61 -24.27 10.55
CA ARG A 151 -24.26 -23.42 9.55
C ARG A 151 -23.25 -22.58 8.77
N THR A 152 -22.20 -22.08 9.42
CA THR A 152 -21.06 -21.42 8.77
C THR A 152 -20.40 -22.34 7.74
N SER A 153 -20.22 -23.61 8.07
CA SER A 153 -19.62 -24.60 7.15
C SER A 153 -20.53 -24.91 5.95
N MET A 154 -21.86 -24.91 6.13
CA MET A 154 -22.80 -25.05 5.01
C MET A 154 -22.81 -23.82 4.11
N ILE A 155 -22.76 -22.61 4.69
CA ILE A 155 -22.67 -21.35 3.95
C ILE A 155 -21.36 -21.30 3.17
N GLN A 156 -20.23 -21.69 3.77
CA GLN A 156 -18.94 -21.77 3.10
C GLN A 156 -19.01 -22.61 1.82
N LYS A 157 -19.52 -23.84 1.90
CA LYS A 157 -19.68 -24.72 0.73
C LYS A 157 -20.60 -24.10 -0.35
N SER A 158 -21.63 -23.39 0.08
CA SER A 158 -22.58 -22.73 -0.83
C SER A 158 -21.94 -21.54 -1.54
N LEU A 159 -21.11 -20.77 -0.83
CA LEU A 159 -20.32 -19.69 -1.40
C LEU A 159 -19.29 -20.23 -2.40
N GLU A 160 -18.52 -21.25 -2.02
CA GLU A 160 -17.53 -21.89 -2.88
C GLU A 160 -18.16 -22.40 -4.19
N ARG A 161 -19.30 -23.09 -4.10
CA ARG A 161 -20.07 -23.52 -5.27
C ARG A 161 -20.55 -22.34 -6.12
N TRP A 162 -21.00 -21.25 -5.50
CA TRP A 162 -21.42 -20.06 -6.23
C TRP A 162 -20.24 -19.38 -6.94
N PHE A 163 -19.05 -19.33 -6.31
CA PHE A 163 -17.83 -18.85 -6.95
C PHE A 163 -17.45 -19.69 -8.16
N GLU A 164 -17.50 -21.02 -8.05
CA GLU A 164 -17.23 -21.94 -9.16
C GLU A 164 -18.18 -21.73 -10.34
N ILE A 165 -19.49 -21.66 -10.10
CA ILE A 165 -20.52 -21.45 -11.14
C ILE A 165 -20.32 -20.12 -11.86
N ASN A 166 -19.88 -19.09 -11.15
CA ASN A 166 -19.66 -17.75 -11.73
C ASN A 166 -18.21 -17.52 -12.18
N HIS A 167 -17.37 -18.56 -12.18
CA HIS A 167 -15.96 -18.51 -12.58
C HIS A 167 -15.12 -17.49 -11.78
N PHE A 168 -15.44 -17.31 -10.50
CA PHE A 168 -14.62 -16.51 -9.59
C PHE A 168 -13.50 -17.35 -9.01
N GLU A 169 -12.29 -17.13 -9.51
CA GLU A 169 -11.12 -17.89 -9.11
C GLU A 169 -10.59 -17.43 -7.74
N VAL A 170 -10.70 -18.33 -6.75
CA VAL A 170 -10.18 -18.15 -5.40
C VAL A 170 -8.73 -18.63 -5.36
N GLN A 171 -7.83 -17.76 -4.88
CA GLN A 171 -6.44 -18.08 -4.65
C GLN A 171 -6.24 -18.76 -3.30
N TYR A 172 -6.86 -18.21 -2.25
CA TYR A 172 -6.72 -18.69 -0.89
C TYR A 172 -7.98 -18.41 -0.10
N SER A 173 -8.33 -19.30 0.82
CA SER A 173 -9.50 -19.12 1.70
C SER A 173 -9.22 -19.63 3.10
N PHE A 174 -9.71 -18.92 4.11
CA PHE A 174 -9.59 -19.35 5.49
C PHE A 174 -10.72 -18.82 6.37
N ARG A 175 -10.99 -19.56 7.45
CA ARG A 175 -12.01 -19.23 8.45
C ARG A 175 -11.35 -18.81 9.75
N ASN A 176 -11.85 -17.75 10.38
CA ASN A 176 -11.45 -17.38 11.74
C ASN A 176 -12.64 -16.85 12.56
N ARG A 177 -12.44 -16.75 13.88
CA ARG A 177 -13.44 -16.26 14.84
C ARG A 177 -12.76 -15.35 15.88
N PRO A 178 -12.46 -14.10 15.54
CA PRO A 178 -11.68 -13.21 16.40
C PRO A 178 -12.44 -12.91 17.71
N GLY A 179 -11.78 -13.12 18.85
CA GLY A 179 -12.32 -12.79 20.18
C GLY A 179 -13.60 -13.53 20.57
N GLY A 180 -13.88 -14.70 19.97
CA GLY A 180 -15.15 -15.42 20.19
C GLY A 180 -16.37 -14.76 19.53
N GLY A 181 -16.17 -13.70 18.73
CA GLY A 181 -17.22 -12.99 18.00
C GLY A 181 -17.78 -13.79 16.81
N PRO A 182 -18.37 -13.12 15.80
CA PRO A 182 -18.93 -13.81 14.63
C PRO A 182 -17.84 -14.53 13.82
N TYR A 183 -18.22 -15.60 13.15
CA TYR A 183 -17.34 -16.28 12.20
C TYR A 183 -17.05 -15.34 11.02
N ARG A 184 -15.83 -15.42 10.49
CA ARG A 184 -15.46 -14.73 9.25
C ARG A 184 -14.90 -15.74 8.26
N LEU A 185 -15.50 -15.77 7.08
CA LEU A 185 -14.98 -16.51 5.93
C LEU A 185 -14.24 -15.52 5.05
N ASN A 186 -12.94 -15.75 4.86
CA ASN A 186 -12.06 -14.88 4.10
C ASN A 186 -11.71 -15.58 2.79
N TYR A 187 -11.85 -14.87 1.69
CA TYR A 187 -11.47 -15.36 0.36
C TYR A 187 -10.59 -14.31 -0.32
N ASP A 188 -9.41 -14.74 -0.73
CA ASP A 188 -8.48 -13.97 -1.56
C ASP A 188 -8.70 -14.41 -3.01
N PHE A 189 -9.11 -13.48 -3.87
CA PHE A 189 -9.36 -13.74 -5.28
C PHE A 189 -8.13 -13.40 -6.13
N ILE A 190 -8.03 -14.02 -7.31
CA ILE A 190 -6.97 -13.69 -8.26
C ILE A 190 -7.27 -12.36 -8.95
N SER A 191 -8.48 -12.20 -9.50
CA SER A 191 -8.86 -10.99 -10.22
C SER A 191 -9.45 -9.92 -9.28
N PRO A 192 -8.93 -8.68 -9.30
CA PRO A 192 -9.57 -7.54 -8.63
C PRO A 192 -10.99 -7.27 -9.14
N GLU A 193 -11.28 -7.55 -10.42
CA GLU A 193 -12.61 -7.36 -11.00
C GLU A 193 -13.64 -8.30 -10.38
N SER A 194 -13.23 -9.54 -10.04
CA SER A 194 -14.09 -10.47 -9.30
C SER A 194 -14.49 -9.91 -7.95
N VAL A 195 -13.56 -9.27 -7.23
CA VAL A 195 -13.82 -8.66 -5.93
C VAL A 195 -14.88 -7.58 -6.05
N GLU A 196 -14.75 -6.70 -7.05
CA GLU A 196 -15.72 -5.64 -7.29
C GLU A 196 -17.09 -6.19 -7.70
N LYS A 197 -17.12 -7.18 -8.61
CA LYS A 197 -18.36 -7.80 -9.07
C LYS A 197 -19.11 -8.51 -7.94
N ILE A 198 -18.41 -9.25 -7.08
CA ILE A 198 -19.04 -9.92 -5.92
C ILE A 198 -19.55 -8.88 -4.90
N ARG A 199 -18.88 -7.73 -4.79
CA ARG A 199 -19.31 -6.64 -3.89
C ARG A 199 -20.59 -5.97 -4.39
N THR A 200 -20.71 -5.76 -5.70
CA THR A 200 -21.90 -5.14 -6.32
C THR A 200 -23.05 -6.13 -6.50
N GLU A 201 -22.74 -7.40 -6.76
CA GLU A 201 -23.69 -8.50 -6.97
C GLU A 201 -23.44 -9.63 -5.96
N PRO A 202 -23.75 -9.42 -4.66
CA PRO A 202 -23.47 -10.40 -3.62
C PRO A 202 -24.29 -11.69 -3.78
N PRO A 203 -23.75 -12.84 -3.34
CA PRO A 203 -24.43 -14.11 -3.45
C PRO A 203 -25.72 -14.16 -2.61
N MET A 204 -26.77 -14.72 -3.20
CA MET A 204 -28.01 -15.06 -2.50
C MET A 204 -28.03 -16.56 -2.19
N ILE A 205 -28.00 -16.90 -0.91
CA ILE A 205 -28.02 -18.30 -0.44
C ILE A 205 -29.21 -18.45 0.50
N ASN A 206 -30.10 -19.41 0.23
CA ASN A 206 -31.32 -19.66 1.01
C ASN A 206 -32.14 -18.37 1.26
N HIS A 207 -32.39 -17.60 0.19
CA HIS A 207 -33.12 -16.34 0.21
C HIS A 207 -32.50 -15.22 1.07
N ARG A 208 -31.26 -15.38 1.52
CA ARG A 208 -30.51 -14.33 2.22
C ARG A 208 -29.36 -13.86 1.35
N ILE A 209 -29.23 -12.54 1.24
CA ILE A 209 -28.09 -11.90 0.58
C ILE A 209 -26.92 -11.86 1.56
N TYR A 210 -25.76 -12.34 1.13
CA TYR A 210 -24.52 -12.33 1.90
C TYR A 210 -23.58 -11.27 1.35
N THR A 211 -23.69 -10.04 1.85
CA THR A 211 -22.82 -8.94 1.43
C THR A 211 -21.44 -9.08 2.08
N PRO A 212 -20.35 -9.18 1.30
CA PRO A 212 -19.02 -9.22 1.86
C PRO A 212 -18.54 -7.83 2.30
N ALA A 213 -17.67 -7.80 3.29
CA ALA A 213 -16.85 -6.65 3.62
C ALA A 213 -15.48 -6.77 2.93
N THR A 214 -14.85 -5.64 2.62
CA THR A 214 -13.45 -5.57 2.19
C THR A 214 -12.57 -5.08 3.35
N PRO A 215 -11.29 -5.50 3.44
CA PRO A 215 -10.34 -4.86 4.33
C PRO A 215 -10.23 -3.37 4.05
N ARG A 216 -10.20 -2.55 5.10
CA ARG A 216 -9.96 -1.11 5.00
C ARG A 216 -8.48 -0.86 4.73
N ILE A 217 -8.15 -0.60 3.47
CA ILE A 217 -6.78 -0.37 3.00
C ILE A 217 -6.76 0.89 2.13
N ILE A 218 -5.70 1.69 2.26
CA ILE A 218 -5.43 2.81 1.36
C ILE A 218 -4.29 2.40 0.44
N HIS A 219 -4.54 2.35 -0.86
CA HIS A 219 -3.49 2.02 -1.84
C HIS A 219 -2.45 3.14 -1.93
N PRO A 220 -1.17 2.87 -1.64
CA PRO A 220 -0.14 3.90 -1.71
C PRO A 220 0.08 4.37 -3.14
N ILE A 221 0.28 5.67 -3.32
CA ILE A 221 0.72 6.26 -4.59
C ILE A 221 2.25 6.35 -4.67
N TYR A 222 2.94 6.25 -3.53
CA TYR A 222 4.39 6.24 -3.44
C TYR A 222 4.88 5.43 -2.23
N GLY A 223 6.06 4.82 -2.32
CA GLY A 223 6.58 3.92 -1.27
C GLY A 223 6.89 4.59 0.07
N LEU A 224 7.04 5.91 0.08
CA LEU A 224 7.28 6.71 1.30
C LEU A 224 6.06 7.57 1.69
N GLU A 225 4.86 7.20 1.24
CA GLU A 225 3.65 7.92 1.63
C GLU A 225 3.41 7.83 3.15
N ILE A 226 3.12 8.96 3.76
CA ILE A 226 2.86 9.14 5.19
C ILE A 226 1.36 9.24 5.39
N ALA A 227 0.86 8.74 6.52
CA ALA A 227 -0.53 8.83 6.92
C ALA A 227 -0.69 9.45 8.32
N VAL A 228 -1.78 10.20 8.49
CA VAL A 228 -2.26 10.73 9.77
C VAL A 228 -3.75 10.38 9.87
N ALA A 229 -4.12 9.59 10.88
CA ALA A 229 -5.51 9.17 11.09
C ALA A 229 -6.22 10.09 12.10
N GLY A 230 -7.56 10.03 12.14
CA GLY A 230 -8.38 10.80 13.08
C GLY A 230 -8.84 12.16 12.54
N CYS A 231 -8.77 12.34 11.22
CA CYS A 231 -9.00 13.65 10.60
C CYS A 231 -10.48 13.99 10.36
N ARG A 232 -11.39 13.03 10.56
CA ARG A 232 -12.81 13.13 10.13
C ARG A 232 -13.56 14.31 10.73
N GLU A 233 -13.23 14.68 11.96
CA GLU A 233 -13.96 15.70 12.72
C GLU A 233 -13.56 17.13 12.36
N CYS A 234 -12.55 17.32 11.51
CA CYS A 234 -12.03 18.64 11.18
C CYS A 234 -12.24 18.97 9.70
N GLN A 235 -13.00 20.04 9.45
CA GLN A 235 -13.20 20.57 8.11
C GLN A 235 -11.95 21.32 7.65
N GLY A 236 -11.54 21.12 6.39
CA GLY A 236 -10.36 21.78 5.83
C GLY A 236 -9.02 21.23 6.32
N VAL A 237 -9.00 20.06 7.00
CA VAL A 237 -7.76 19.43 7.54
C VAL A 237 -6.66 19.36 6.51
N LYS A 238 -6.98 18.92 5.28
CA LYS A 238 -5.98 18.78 4.22
C LYS A 238 -5.17 20.06 4.04
N GLN A 239 -5.85 21.19 3.87
CA GLN A 239 -5.19 22.47 3.64
C GLN A 239 -4.44 22.94 4.90
N LEU A 240 -5.01 22.72 6.09
CA LEU A 240 -4.36 23.05 7.34
C LEU A 240 -3.04 22.27 7.53
N PHE A 241 -3.05 20.97 7.24
CA PHE A 241 -1.86 20.12 7.33
C PHE A 241 -0.85 20.45 6.23
N ASP A 242 -1.29 20.64 4.99
CA ASP A 242 -0.41 21.08 3.89
C ASP A 242 0.29 22.39 4.24
N ASN A 243 -0.43 23.37 4.79
CA ASN A 243 0.14 24.65 5.22
C ASN A 243 1.10 24.49 6.40
N TYR A 244 0.75 23.67 7.40
CA TYR A 244 1.63 23.38 8.53
C TYR A 244 2.96 22.77 8.06
N LEU A 245 2.90 21.77 7.18
CA LEU A 245 4.08 21.10 6.64
C LEU A 245 4.94 22.07 5.82
N ASN A 246 4.33 22.86 4.92
CA ASN A 246 5.07 23.85 4.13
C ASN A 246 5.69 24.96 4.99
N ASN A 247 5.02 25.38 6.06
CA ASN A 247 5.57 26.38 6.98
C ASN A 247 6.73 25.82 7.81
N LYS A 248 6.67 24.55 8.21
CA LYS A 248 7.67 23.92 9.08
C LYS A 248 8.89 23.40 8.32
N TYR A 249 8.70 22.85 7.13
CA TYR A 249 9.73 22.16 6.35
C TYR A 249 10.09 22.89 5.04
N GLY A 250 9.49 24.05 4.79
CA GLY A 250 9.72 24.86 3.59
C GLY A 250 8.67 24.63 2.51
N GLN A 251 8.54 25.64 1.63
CA GLN A 251 7.61 25.61 0.50
C GLN A 251 7.96 24.47 -0.45
N GLY A 252 6.94 23.72 -0.90
CA GLY A 252 7.12 22.57 -1.79
C GLY A 252 7.54 21.29 -1.07
N SER A 253 7.52 21.26 0.27
CA SER A 253 7.75 20.04 1.06
C SER A 253 6.67 18.98 0.81
N VAL A 254 5.46 19.39 0.46
CA VAL A 254 4.34 18.53 0.07
C VAL A 254 4.28 18.41 -1.45
N VAL A 255 4.54 17.20 -1.98
CA VAL A 255 4.41 16.90 -3.42
C VAL A 255 2.97 16.60 -3.78
N LYS A 256 2.32 15.75 -2.96
CA LYS A 256 0.93 15.36 -3.16
C LYS A 256 0.33 14.96 -1.82
N SER A 257 -0.88 15.41 -1.54
CA SER A 257 -1.64 15.01 -0.37
C SER A 257 -3.09 14.75 -0.72
N ARG A 258 -3.78 13.94 0.09
CA ARG A 258 -5.19 13.57 -0.12
C ARG A 258 -5.85 13.17 1.19
N MET A 259 -7.18 13.31 1.21
CA MET A 259 -8.01 12.73 2.26
C MET A 259 -8.54 11.39 1.75
N MET A 260 -8.41 10.36 2.57
CA MET A 260 -8.82 8.99 2.30
C MET A 260 -9.79 8.52 3.39
N MET A 261 -10.51 7.43 3.11
CA MET A 261 -11.45 6.83 4.06
C MET A 261 -12.51 7.83 4.54
N ASP A 262 -13.21 8.48 3.61
CA ASP A 262 -14.26 9.47 3.90
C ASP A 262 -13.79 10.61 4.83
N GLY A 263 -12.52 11.01 4.70
CA GLY A 263 -11.91 12.07 5.49
C GLY A 263 -11.28 11.62 6.80
N GLU A 264 -11.27 10.33 7.13
CA GLU A 264 -10.66 9.80 8.37
C GLU A 264 -9.14 9.85 8.35
N VAL A 265 -8.52 9.76 7.17
CA VAL A 265 -7.06 9.68 7.04
C VAL A 265 -6.55 10.73 6.06
N TYR A 266 -5.65 11.58 6.51
CA TYR A 266 -4.82 12.41 5.63
C TYR A 266 -3.61 11.61 5.21
N THR A 267 -3.28 11.60 3.91
CA THR A 267 -2.03 11.03 3.42
C THR A 267 -1.23 12.06 2.63
N VAL A 268 0.11 11.94 2.70
CA VAL A 268 1.03 12.88 2.07
C VAL A 268 2.29 12.20 1.56
N VAL A 269 2.74 12.61 0.39
CA VAL A 269 4.06 12.31 -0.16
C VAL A 269 4.89 13.59 -0.05
N ALA A 270 5.97 13.50 0.71
CA ALA A 270 6.93 14.60 0.84
C ALA A 270 7.90 14.64 -0.36
N LYS A 271 8.61 15.76 -0.50
CA LYS A 271 9.58 15.99 -1.59
C LYS A 271 10.68 14.93 -1.63
N ASP A 272 11.19 14.54 -0.48
CA ASP A 272 12.33 13.64 -0.34
C ASP A 272 12.26 12.86 0.97
N PHE A 273 13.24 11.96 1.16
CA PHE A 273 13.33 11.14 2.36
C PHE A 273 13.72 11.95 3.61
N GLU A 274 14.48 13.03 3.47
CA GLU A 274 14.89 13.85 4.61
C GLU A 274 13.66 14.48 5.28
N ILE A 275 12.81 15.14 4.48
CA ILE A 275 11.56 15.72 4.96
C ILE A 275 10.63 14.62 5.49
N THR A 276 10.54 13.48 4.78
CA THR A 276 9.75 12.32 5.25
C THR A 276 10.20 11.88 6.66
N SER A 277 11.50 11.72 6.87
CA SER A 277 12.08 11.31 8.15
C SER A 277 11.80 12.32 9.26
N ARG A 278 11.89 13.62 8.96
CA ARG A 278 11.59 14.68 9.92
C ARG A 278 10.11 14.74 10.30
N ILE A 279 9.20 14.55 9.35
CA ILE A 279 7.76 14.47 9.62
C ILE A 279 7.43 13.32 10.59
N LEU A 280 8.11 12.19 10.44
CA LEU A 280 7.87 10.98 11.25
C LEU A 280 8.51 11.03 12.64
N SER A 281 9.60 11.78 12.82
CA SER A 281 10.38 11.81 14.07
C SER A 281 10.08 13.02 14.95
N GLU A 282 9.69 14.15 14.36
CA GLU A 282 9.36 15.36 15.11
C GLU A 282 7.90 15.37 15.56
N PRO A 283 7.56 16.02 16.70
CA PRO A 283 6.17 16.18 17.11
C PRO A 283 5.31 16.85 16.04
N PHE A 284 4.23 16.17 15.65
CA PHE A 284 3.24 16.70 14.72
C PHE A 284 2.13 17.42 15.49
N GLN A 285 2.17 18.76 15.46
CA GLN A 285 1.27 19.62 16.24
C GLN A 285 0.63 20.73 15.37
N PRO A 286 -0.18 20.35 14.37
CA PRO A 286 -0.78 21.31 13.43
C PRO A 286 -1.75 22.29 14.11
N PHE A 287 -2.27 21.94 15.30
CA PHE A 287 -3.20 22.76 16.08
C PHE A 287 -2.54 23.51 17.24
N SER A 288 -1.21 23.53 17.34
CA SER A 288 -0.49 24.18 18.44
C SER A 288 -0.85 25.66 18.64
N SER A 289 -1.21 26.36 17.56
CA SER A 289 -1.69 27.74 17.58
C SER A 289 -3.15 27.91 18.00
N ASN A 290 -3.93 26.81 18.09
CA ASN A 290 -5.34 26.82 18.45
C ASN A 290 -5.63 25.78 19.55
N GLN A 291 -5.47 26.21 20.80
CA GLN A 291 -5.66 25.37 21.99
C GLN A 291 -7.07 24.79 22.13
N TYR A 292 -8.09 25.42 21.53
CA TYR A 292 -9.44 24.88 21.54
C TYR A 292 -9.52 23.65 20.65
N LEU A 293 -9.06 23.75 19.40
CA LEU A 293 -9.07 22.63 18.45
C LEU A 293 -8.22 21.43 18.93
N GLN A 294 -7.08 21.69 19.55
CA GLN A 294 -6.20 20.64 20.07
C GLN A 294 -6.86 19.73 21.13
N ARG A 295 -7.87 20.23 21.85
CA ARG A 295 -8.58 19.44 22.89
C ARG A 295 -9.71 18.57 22.33
N PHE A 296 -10.19 18.88 21.14
CA PHE A 296 -11.34 18.20 20.53
C PHE A 296 -10.95 17.29 19.38
N ILE A 297 -9.83 17.55 18.71
CA ILE A 297 -9.37 16.76 17.57
C ILE A 297 -8.26 15.81 18.01
N ASN A 298 -8.58 14.52 18.07
CA ASN A 298 -7.60 13.47 18.31
C ASN A 298 -7.08 12.93 16.98
N ILE A 299 -5.81 13.23 16.68
CA ILE A 299 -5.10 12.67 15.51
C ILE A 299 -3.92 11.83 15.97
N THR A 300 -3.52 10.86 15.15
CA THR A 300 -2.30 10.09 15.39
C THR A 300 -1.05 10.92 15.12
N GLN A 301 0.09 10.49 15.66
CA GLN A 301 1.36 10.92 15.07
C GLN A 301 1.47 10.39 13.63
N PRO A 302 2.19 11.11 12.74
CA PRO A 302 2.47 10.63 11.40
C PRO A 302 3.20 9.28 11.44
N LEU A 303 2.78 8.36 10.58
CA LEU A 303 3.44 7.08 10.36
C LEU A 303 3.46 6.76 8.88
N PHE A 304 4.33 5.84 8.45
CA PHE A 304 4.26 5.34 7.07
C PHE A 304 2.88 4.73 6.80
N LEU A 305 2.30 5.02 5.64
CA LEU A 305 1.00 4.48 5.25
C LEU A 305 1.02 2.95 5.24
N TYR A 306 2.15 2.35 4.86
CA TYR A 306 2.40 0.92 4.95
C TYR A 306 2.15 0.35 6.35
N MET A 307 2.59 1.07 7.39
CA MET A 307 2.40 0.66 8.78
C MET A 307 0.94 0.82 9.20
N LEU A 308 0.28 1.90 8.81
CA LEU A 308 -1.15 2.10 9.09
C LEU A 308 -2.00 0.99 8.48
N ASN A 309 -1.79 0.66 7.21
CA ASN A 309 -2.46 -0.45 6.53
C ASN A 309 -2.13 -1.82 7.15
N THR A 310 -0.92 -1.99 7.67
CA THR A 310 -0.52 -3.21 8.38
C THR A 310 -1.34 -3.42 9.65
N LEU A 311 -1.50 -2.37 10.46
CA LEU A 311 -2.32 -2.37 11.67
C LEU A 311 -3.82 -2.48 11.35
N GLY A 312 -4.19 -2.06 10.13
CA GLY A 312 -5.57 -1.93 9.66
C GLY A 312 -6.09 -0.55 10.04
N VAL A 313 -6.67 0.17 9.07
CA VAL A 313 -7.18 1.53 9.31
C VAL A 313 -8.39 1.46 10.25
N PRO A 314 -8.27 1.85 11.53
CA PRO A 314 -9.35 1.68 12.47
C PRO A 314 -10.41 2.76 12.27
N THR A 315 -11.65 2.42 12.59
CA THR A 315 -12.77 3.38 12.64
C THR A 315 -12.66 4.34 13.83
N ASN A 316 -11.79 4.04 14.81
CA ASN A 316 -11.49 4.91 15.94
C ASN A 316 -9.97 4.93 16.19
N VAL A 317 -9.41 6.14 16.19
CA VAL A 317 -7.97 6.39 16.36
C VAL A 317 -7.43 6.06 17.74
N SER A 318 -8.27 5.94 18.78
CA SER A 318 -7.83 5.52 20.12
C SER A 318 -7.25 4.09 20.17
N TYR A 319 -7.33 3.34 19.06
CA TYR A 319 -6.80 1.99 18.91
C TYR A 319 -5.49 1.91 18.10
N LEU A 320 -4.89 3.07 17.74
CA LEU A 320 -3.54 3.20 17.15
C LEU A 320 -2.57 3.82 18.15
#